data_AF-A0A521T6Y8-F1
#
_entry.id   AF-A0A521T6Y8-F1
#
_cell.length_a   1.000
_cell.length_b   1.000
_cell.length_c   1.000
_cell.angle_alpha   90.00
_cell.angle_beta   90.00
_cell.angle_gamma   90.00
#
_symmetry.space_group_name_H-M   'P 1'
#
loop_
_entity.id
_entity.type
_entity.pdbx_description
1 polymer ?
#
loop_
_entity_poly.entity_id
_entity_poly.type
_entity_poly.pdbx_seq_one_letter_code
_entity_poly.pdbx_strand_id
1 'polypeptide(L)'
;MTLLYQSEQTSNSQSQSIIRTGDLKVQTESISGLAVSVANGNDEDKDNLDKEIENASSVLTMLKNGGVIKGQTIQKIPLSVASDYDKVLTSWNTYKEKVLNVEKTSVFDKEAINAMNYVLQKNSELVLTTNSLSKELSDLGRDYNRHKEIANELEKSAKEIGQLTLLISIGEEENAQEKLKKERIGFEVGLRKLLGISTKELDVKSIGQEHEELIQIPRENSNELRKLDPLWEALQPKIGILEERALLSPNFNSAKNEM
;
A
#
# COMPACT_ATOMS: atom_id res chain seq x y z
N MET A 1 12.75 20.48 -62.28
CA MET A 1 13.00 20.90 -60.87
C MET A 1 11.81 20.60 -59.95
N THR A 2 10.56 20.71 -60.42
CA THR A 2 9.33 20.42 -59.65
C THR A 2 9.17 18.96 -59.20
N LEU A 3 9.61 18.00 -60.02
CA LEU A 3 9.57 16.55 -59.68
C LEU A 3 10.56 16.17 -58.57
N LEU A 4 11.75 16.77 -58.56
CA LEU A 4 12.75 16.55 -57.51
C LEU A 4 12.29 17.15 -56.18
N TYR A 5 11.73 18.37 -56.21
CA TYR A 5 11.18 19.02 -55.03
C TYR A 5 9.98 18.26 -54.45
N GLN A 6 9.09 17.72 -55.29
CA GLN A 6 8.00 16.84 -54.85
C GLN A 6 8.52 15.51 -54.29
N SER A 7 9.58 14.92 -54.87
CA SER A 7 10.18 13.69 -54.31
C SER A 7 10.87 13.94 -52.97
N GLU A 8 11.55 15.08 -52.80
CA GLU A 8 12.18 15.49 -51.54
C GLU A 8 11.13 15.78 -50.45
N GLN A 9 10.04 16.49 -50.78
CA GLN A 9 8.94 16.72 -49.84
C GLN A 9 8.24 15.41 -49.43
N THR A 10 8.03 14.50 -50.38
CA THR A 10 7.40 13.20 -50.10
C THR A 10 8.30 12.33 -49.22
N SER A 11 9.60 12.24 -49.55
CA SER A 11 10.58 11.52 -48.74
C SER A 11 10.70 12.09 -47.32
N ASN A 12 10.73 13.42 -47.18
CA ASN A 12 10.76 14.07 -45.87
C ASN A 12 9.49 13.77 -45.07
N SER A 13 8.30 13.87 -45.67
CA SER A 13 7.04 13.56 -44.98
C SER A 13 6.92 12.10 -44.53
N GLN A 14 7.50 11.16 -45.29
CA GLN A 14 7.58 9.74 -44.91
C GLN A 14 8.53 9.51 -43.74
N SER A 15 9.72 10.12 -43.78
CA SER A 15 10.66 10.08 -42.66
C SER A 15 10.04 10.66 -41.38
N GLN A 16 9.28 11.75 -41.49
CA GLN A 16 8.55 12.30 -40.33
C GLN A 16 7.47 11.34 -39.80
N SER A 17 6.72 10.65 -40.67
CA SER A 17 5.77 9.60 -40.23
C SER A 17 6.46 8.48 -39.44
N ILE A 18 7.67 8.07 -39.86
CA ILE A 18 8.45 7.03 -39.17
C ILE A 18 8.95 7.53 -37.82
N ILE A 19 9.52 8.74 -37.76
CA ILE A 19 10.00 9.35 -36.51
C ILE A 19 8.84 9.46 -35.51
N ARG A 20 7.67 9.91 -35.95
CA ARG A 20 6.48 10.06 -35.08
C ARG A 20 5.93 8.73 -34.59
N THR A 21 6.03 7.68 -35.40
CA THR A 21 5.74 6.32 -34.95
C THR A 21 6.74 5.87 -33.87
N GLY A 22 8.02 6.24 -34.00
CA GLY A 22 9.04 6.00 -32.96
C GLY A 22 8.77 6.77 -31.67
N ASP A 23 8.35 8.03 -31.77
CA ASP A 23 8.00 8.87 -30.62
C ASP A 23 6.87 8.25 -29.79
N LEU A 24 5.88 7.58 -30.42
CA LEU A 24 4.80 6.90 -29.71
C LEU A 24 5.31 5.87 -28.70
N LYS A 25 6.41 5.17 -29.00
CA LYS A 25 7.01 4.22 -28.06
C LYS A 25 7.50 4.95 -26.79
N VAL A 26 8.24 6.04 -26.98
CA VAL A 26 8.74 6.86 -25.85
C VAL A 26 7.58 7.44 -25.05
N GLN A 27 6.51 7.88 -25.73
CA GLN A 27 5.31 8.38 -25.08
C GLN A 27 4.61 7.29 -24.25
N THR A 28 4.52 6.05 -24.74
CA THR A 28 3.96 4.94 -23.94
C THR A 28 4.79 4.64 -22.70
N GLU A 29 6.12 4.73 -22.76
CA GLU A 29 6.98 4.58 -21.57
C GLU A 29 6.76 5.73 -20.58
N SER A 30 6.61 6.96 -21.08
CA SER A 30 6.28 8.14 -20.27
C SER A 30 4.91 8.03 -19.59
N ILE A 31 3.89 7.56 -20.33
CA ILE A 31 2.53 7.35 -19.81
C ILE A 31 2.53 6.32 -18.68
N SER A 32 3.26 5.22 -18.86
CA SER A 32 3.44 4.19 -17.82
C SER A 32 4.06 4.78 -16.54
N GLY A 33 5.13 5.57 -16.67
CA GLY A 33 5.77 6.25 -15.54
C GLY A 33 4.83 7.21 -14.81
N LEU A 34 4.10 8.03 -15.56
CA LEU A 34 3.12 8.98 -15.01
C LEU A 34 1.96 8.26 -14.31
N ALA A 35 1.43 7.18 -14.89
CA ALA A 35 0.35 6.41 -14.29
C ALA A 35 0.76 5.79 -12.95
N VAL A 36 1.98 5.27 -12.84
CA VAL A 36 2.55 4.79 -11.58
C VAL A 36 2.74 5.95 -10.59
N SER A 37 3.17 7.12 -11.05
CA SER A 37 3.34 8.30 -10.19
C SER A 37 2.02 8.79 -9.61
N VAL A 38 0.97 8.87 -10.42
CA VAL A 38 -0.40 9.23 -9.98
C VAL A 38 -0.94 8.17 -9.01
N ALA A 39 -0.72 6.89 -9.28
CA ALA A 39 -1.11 5.80 -8.39
C ALA A 39 -0.38 5.83 -7.02
N ASN A 40 0.81 6.45 -6.96
CA ASN A 40 1.54 6.74 -5.72
C ASN A 40 1.02 7.98 -4.97
N GLY A 41 0.03 8.70 -5.52
CA GLY A 41 -0.57 9.89 -4.93
C GLY A 41 0.05 11.21 -5.39
N ASN A 42 0.83 11.23 -6.48
CA ASN A 42 1.27 12.49 -7.08
C ASN A 42 0.19 13.04 -8.02
N ASP A 43 -0.77 13.79 -7.47
CA ASP A 43 -1.88 14.36 -8.24
C ASP A 43 -1.41 15.39 -9.30
N GLU A 44 -0.23 15.99 -9.15
CA GLU A 44 0.33 16.94 -10.13
C GLU A 44 0.65 16.27 -11.48
N ASP A 45 0.98 14.97 -11.45
CA ASP A 45 1.29 14.20 -12.65
C ASP A 45 0.04 13.78 -13.43
N LYS A 46 -1.15 13.95 -12.86
CA LYS A 46 -2.42 13.57 -13.50
C LYS A 46 -2.67 14.36 -14.78
N ASP A 47 -2.50 15.68 -14.71
CA ASP A 47 -2.66 16.56 -15.87
C ASP A 47 -1.65 16.22 -16.98
N ASN A 48 -0.46 15.76 -16.61
CA ASN A 48 0.58 15.34 -17.55
C ASN A 48 0.24 13.99 -18.20
N LEU A 49 -0.29 13.05 -17.42
CA LEU A 49 -0.76 11.74 -17.89
C LEU A 49 -1.86 11.91 -18.95
N ASP A 50 -2.88 12.71 -18.65
CA ASP A 50 -4.01 12.95 -19.54
C ASP A 50 -3.53 13.58 -20.87
N LYS A 51 -2.64 14.58 -20.79
CA LYS A 51 -2.04 15.21 -21.97
C LYS A 51 -1.26 14.23 -22.83
N GLU A 52 -0.45 13.35 -22.25
CA GLU A 52 0.33 12.38 -23.03
C GLU A 52 -0.58 11.32 -23.69
N ILE A 53 -1.64 10.86 -22.99
CA ILE A 53 -2.63 9.95 -23.58
C ILE A 53 -3.36 10.61 -24.76
N GLU A 54 -3.75 11.87 -24.62
CA GLU A 54 -4.38 12.63 -25.70
C GLU A 54 -3.41 12.87 -26.87
N ASN A 55 -2.16 13.23 -26.58
CA ASN A 55 -1.12 13.43 -27.59
C ASN A 55 -0.88 12.16 -28.42
N ALA A 56 -0.71 11.00 -27.76
CA ALA A 56 -0.51 9.73 -28.45
C ALA A 56 -1.73 9.33 -29.30
N SER A 57 -2.95 9.54 -28.79
CA SER A 57 -4.20 9.31 -29.55
C SER A 57 -4.31 10.22 -30.78
N SER A 58 -3.89 11.48 -30.64
CA SER A 58 -3.86 12.46 -31.73
C SER A 58 -2.85 12.07 -32.81
N VAL A 59 -1.64 11.66 -32.42
CA VAL A 59 -0.60 11.17 -33.34
C VAL A 59 -1.10 9.95 -34.13
N LEU A 60 -1.73 8.97 -33.47
CA LEU A 60 -2.31 7.80 -34.14
C LEU A 60 -3.39 8.17 -35.15
N THR A 61 -4.23 9.16 -34.83
CA THR A 61 -5.28 9.66 -35.74
C THR A 61 -4.68 10.36 -36.95
N MET A 62 -3.63 11.16 -36.74
CA MET A 62 -2.91 11.88 -37.80
C MET A 62 -2.10 10.95 -38.70
N LEU A 63 -1.54 9.85 -38.17
CA LEU A 63 -0.91 8.81 -39.00
C LEU A 63 -1.93 8.17 -39.96
N LYS A 64 -3.16 7.90 -39.49
CA LYS A 64 -4.24 7.31 -40.31
C LYS A 64 -4.72 8.21 -41.45
N ASN A 65 -4.82 9.51 -41.19
CA ASN A 65 -5.45 10.46 -42.10
C ASN A 65 -4.46 11.31 -42.89
N GLY A 66 -3.20 11.39 -42.45
CA GLY A 66 -2.24 12.40 -42.87
C GLY A 66 -2.56 13.76 -42.24
N GLY A 67 -1.59 14.68 -42.23
CA GLY A 67 -1.81 16.00 -41.65
C GLY A 67 -0.53 16.74 -41.28
N VAL A 68 -0.65 17.70 -40.37
CA VAL A 68 0.47 18.48 -39.83
C VAL A 68 0.52 18.31 -38.32
N ILE A 69 1.64 17.83 -37.79
CA ILE A 69 1.91 17.73 -36.35
C ILE A 69 3.08 18.63 -36.03
N LYS A 70 2.91 19.58 -35.10
CA LYS A 70 3.98 20.52 -34.66
C LYS A 70 4.71 21.19 -35.84
N GLY A 71 3.97 21.58 -36.88
CA GLY A 71 4.51 22.21 -38.09
C GLY A 71 5.15 21.26 -39.11
N GLN A 72 5.17 19.95 -38.87
CA GLN A 72 5.71 18.93 -39.79
C GLN A 72 4.58 18.20 -40.52
N THR A 73 4.69 18.09 -41.84
CA THR A 73 3.74 17.34 -42.66
C THR A 73 4.01 15.85 -42.57
N ILE A 74 2.97 15.08 -42.27
CA ILE A 74 2.99 13.62 -42.13
C ILE A 74 2.13 13.03 -43.24
N GLN A 75 2.65 11.99 -43.89
CA GLN A 75 1.92 11.29 -44.93
C GLN A 75 0.92 10.30 -44.33
N LYS A 76 -0.26 10.21 -44.95
CA LYS A 76 -1.24 9.17 -44.69
C LYS A 76 -0.62 7.77 -44.87
N ILE A 77 -0.90 6.85 -43.96
CA ILE A 77 -0.45 5.46 -44.08
C ILE A 77 -0.86 4.82 -45.44
N PRO A 78 0.05 4.12 -46.12
CA PRO A 78 -0.29 3.32 -47.29
C PRO A 78 -1.28 2.20 -46.96
N LEU A 79 -2.13 1.83 -47.93
CA LEU A 79 -3.08 0.72 -47.76
C LEU A 79 -2.39 -0.62 -47.47
N SER A 80 -1.13 -0.78 -47.92
CA SER A 80 -0.34 -1.99 -47.68
C SER A 80 -0.03 -2.26 -46.21
N VAL A 81 -0.11 -1.24 -45.33
CA VAL A 81 0.17 -1.36 -43.88
C VAL A 81 -1.07 -1.08 -43.03
N ALA A 82 -2.25 -0.91 -43.63
CA ALA A 82 -3.48 -0.59 -42.91
C ALA A 82 -3.86 -1.64 -41.85
N SER A 83 -3.67 -2.92 -42.17
CA SER A 83 -3.92 -4.03 -41.24
C SER A 83 -3.00 -3.97 -40.01
N ASP A 84 -1.73 -3.59 -40.18
CA ASP A 84 -0.80 -3.46 -39.06
C ASP A 84 -1.10 -2.22 -38.21
N TYR A 85 -1.54 -1.13 -38.85
CA TYR A 85 -2.05 0.04 -38.13
C TYR A 85 -3.26 -0.32 -37.25
N ASP A 86 -4.21 -1.09 -37.76
CA ASP A 86 -5.40 -1.48 -36.98
C ASP A 86 -5.04 -2.34 -35.77
N LYS A 87 -4.00 -3.19 -35.87
CA LYS A 87 -3.44 -3.91 -34.71
C LYS A 87 -2.85 -2.93 -33.69
N VAL A 88 -2.03 -1.97 -34.13
CA VAL A 88 -1.45 -0.94 -33.25
C VAL A 88 -2.53 -0.13 -32.56
N LEU A 89 -3.58 0.27 -33.27
CA LEU A 89 -4.71 1.01 -32.70
C LEU A 89 -5.46 0.18 -31.65
N THR A 90 -5.66 -1.11 -31.92
CA THR A 90 -6.27 -2.04 -30.94
C THR A 90 -5.40 -2.16 -29.69
N SER A 91 -4.09 -2.40 -29.86
CA SER A 91 -3.14 -2.46 -28.76
C SER A 91 -3.09 -1.16 -27.97
N TRP A 92 -3.14 0.00 -28.63
CA TRP A 92 -3.21 1.31 -27.97
C TRP A 92 -4.47 1.46 -27.12
N ASN A 93 -5.64 1.09 -27.63
CA ASN A 93 -6.89 1.20 -26.86
C ASN A 93 -6.87 0.29 -25.63
N THR A 94 -6.40 -0.96 -25.77
CA THR A 94 -6.23 -1.87 -24.64
C THR A 94 -5.20 -1.33 -23.63
N TYR A 95 -4.07 -0.80 -24.11
CA TYR A 95 -3.05 -0.19 -23.26
C TYR A 95 -3.60 1.01 -22.48
N LYS A 96 -4.34 1.90 -23.16
CA LYS A 96 -5.01 3.06 -22.54
C LYS A 96 -5.95 2.64 -21.41
N GLU A 97 -6.77 1.61 -21.62
CA GLU A 97 -7.67 1.09 -20.57
C GLU A 97 -6.89 0.58 -19.35
N LYS A 98 -5.78 -0.15 -19.58
CA LYS A 98 -4.91 -0.65 -18.52
C LYS A 98 -4.22 0.47 -17.74
N VAL A 99 -3.71 1.48 -18.43
CA VAL A 99 -3.12 2.68 -17.81
C VAL A 99 -4.11 3.40 -16.90
N LEU A 100 -5.35 3.61 -17.37
CA LEU A 100 -6.41 4.24 -16.57
C LEU A 100 -6.84 3.36 -15.38
N ASN A 101 -6.67 2.04 -15.47
CA ASN A 101 -6.87 1.15 -14.34
C ASN A 101 -5.74 1.27 -13.31
N VAL A 102 -4.48 1.35 -13.75
CA VAL A 102 -3.32 1.58 -12.88
C VAL A 102 -3.43 2.91 -12.16
N GLU A 103 -3.78 4.00 -12.87
CA GLU A 103 -4.00 5.34 -12.30
C GLU A 103 -4.98 5.30 -11.10
N LYS A 104 -6.07 4.54 -11.22
CA LYS A 104 -7.12 4.44 -10.19
C LYS A 104 -6.76 3.46 -9.07
N THR A 105 -5.80 2.58 -9.30
CA THR A 105 -5.40 1.55 -8.35
C THR A 105 -4.32 2.11 -7.44
N SER A 106 -4.68 2.41 -6.19
CA SER A 106 -3.73 2.88 -5.18
C SER A 106 -2.56 1.91 -5.00
N VAL A 107 -1.34 2.43 -5.00
CA VAL A 107 -0.11 1.66 -4.71
C VAL A 107 -0.16 1.08 -3.30
N PHE A 108 -0.83 1.76 -2.39
CA PHE A 108 -0.96 1.34 -1.00
C PHE A 108 -2.31 0.66 -0.72
N ASP A 109 -2.30 -0.37 0.12
CA ASP A 109 -3.51 -0.92 0.73
C ASP A 109 -4.05 0.10 1.76
N LYS A 110 -5.17 0.74 1.42
CA LYS A 110 -5.81 1.76 2.27
C LYS A 110 -6.20 1.23 3.64
N GLU A 111 -6.62 -0.03 3.72
CA GLU A 111 -7.01 -0.64 4.99
C GLU A 111 -5.80 -0.89 5.88
N ALA A 112 -4.70 -1.36 5.31
CA ALA A 112 -3.43 -1.54 6.02
C ALA A 112 -2.85 -0.18 6.49
N ILE A 113 -2.85 0.85 5.65
CA ILE A 113 -2.39 2.19 6.02
C ILE A 113 -3.25 2.80 7.14
N ASN A 114 -4.57 2.67 7.06
CA ASN A 114 -5.47 3.17 8.11
C ASN A 114 -5.26 2.43 9.43
N ALA A 115 -5.08 1.10 9.38
CA ALA A 115 -4.78 0.30 10.56
C ALA A 115 -3.44 0.71 11.19
N MET A 116 -2.40 0.88 10.36
CA MET A 116 -1.07 1.33 10.79
C MET A 116 -1.12 2.68 11.49
N ASN A 117 -1.74 3.67 10.85
CA ASN A 117 -1.87 5.02 11.42
C ASN A 117 -2.62 4.99 12.75
N TYR A 118 -3.69 4.18 12.84
CA TYR A 118 -4.45 4.04 14.08
C TYR A 118 -3.61 3.42 15.20
N VAL A 119 -2.88 2.33 14.91
CA VAL A 119 -2.00 1.68 15.88
C VAL A 119 -0.93 2.66 16.35
N LEU A 120 -0.23 3.35 15.45
CA LEU A 120 0.80 4.33 15.80
C LEU A 120 0.24 5.48 16.65
N GLN A 121 -0.94 6.00 16.29
CA GLN A 121 -1.60 7.08 17.03
C GLN A 121 -1.97 6.65 18.46
N LYS A 122 -2.46 5.42 18.64
CA LYS A 122 -2.93 4.90 19.92
C LYS A 122 -1.84 4.20 20.75
N ASN A 123 -0.69 3.90 20.16
CA ASN A 123 0.39 3.20 20.84
C ASN A 123 0.92 3.97 22.07
N SER A 124 1.02 5.30 21.98
CA SER A 124 1.43 6.11 23.14
C SER A 124 0.46 5.96 24.33
N GLU A 125 -0.84 5.88 24.05
CA GLU A 125 -1.86 5.65 25.07
C GLU A 125 -1.73 4.24 25.68
N LEU A 126 -1.46 3.24 24.84
CA LEU A 126 -1.24 1.85 25.27
C LEU A 126 -0.02 1.72 26.21
N VAL A 127 1.11 2.33 25.83
CA VAL A 127 2.35 2.34 26.63
C VAL A 127 2.15 3.07 27.96
N LEU A 128 1.44 4.20 27.95
CA LEU A 128 1.18 4.97 29.19
C LEU A 128 0.24 4.22 30.13
N THR A 129 -0.80 3.59 29.59
CA THR A 129 -1.80 2.84 30.39
C THR A 129 -1.16 1.59 31.01
N THR A 130 -0.35 0.84 30.24
CA THR A 130 0.38 -0.33 30.75
C THR A 130 1.45 0.04 31.78
N ASN A 131 2.19 1.13 31.59
CA ASN A 131 3.13 1.63 32.59
C ASN A 131 2.41 2.04 33.89
N SER A 132 1.24 2.67 33.78
CA SER A 132 0.43 3.07 34.93
C SER A 132 -0.14 1.86 35.65
N LEU A 133 -0.57 0.83 34.91
CA LEU A 133 -0.99 -0.46 35.45
C LEU A 133 0.13 -1.14 36.25
N SER A 134 1.36 -1.17 35.74
CA SER A 134 2.51 -1.73 36.46
C SER A 134 2.75 -1.03 37.80
N LYS A 135 2.56 0.28 37.87
CA LYS A 135 2.65 1.06 39.12
C LYS A 135 1.49 0.77 40.07
N GLU A 136 0.27 0.67 39.54
CA GLU A 136 -0.91 0.35 40.35
C GLU A 136 -0.77 -1.03 41.02
N LEU A 137 -0.22 -2.00 40.30
CA LEU A 137 -0.02 -3.36 40.79
C LEU A 137 1.23 -3.51 41.66
N SER A 138 2.21 -2.58 41.58
CA SER A 138 3.45 -2.69 42.36
C SER A 138 3.22 -2.65 43.87
N ASP A 139 2.18 -1.95 44.30
CA ASP A 139 1.81 -1.76 45.71
C ASP A 139 1.09 -2.98 46.32
N LEU A 140 0.71 -3.97 45.50
CA LEU A 140 0.05 -5.18 45.97
C LEU A 140 1.00 -6.09 46.77
N GLY A 141 0.41 -6.96 47.60
CA GLY A 141 1.16 -7.94 48.39
C GLY A 141 1.89 -9.00 47.56
N ARG A 142 2.65 -9.87 48.24
CA ARG A 142 3.44 -10.96 47.60
C ARG A 142 2.60 -11.94 46.78
N ASP A 143 1.33 -12.11 47.15
CA ASP A 143 0.40 -13.02 46.46
C ASP A 143 0.10 -12.58 45.02
N TYR A 144 0.42 -11.33 44.67
CA TYR A 144 0.20 -10.73 43.35
C TYR A 144 1.48 -10.56 42.53
N ASN A 145 2.58 -11.22 42.91
CA ASN A 145 3.85 -11.11 42.18
C ASN A 145 3.70 -11.46 40.69
N ARG A 146 2.91 -12.48 40.36
CA ARG A 146 2.66 -12.87 38.97
C ARG A 146 1.89 -11.80 38.19
N HIS A 147 0.94 -11.10 38.82
CA HIS A 147 0.25 -9.96 38.20
C HIS A 147 1.22 -8.82 37.87
N LYS A 148 2.18 -8.55 38.76
CA LYS A 148 3.22 -7.53 38.53
C LYS A 148 4.13 -7.90 37.36
N GLU A 149 4.51 -9.17 37.25
CA GLU A 149 5.27 -9.67 36.09
C GLU A 149 4.49 -9.49 34.80
N ILE A 150 3.22 -9.91 34.76
CA ILE A 150 2.37 -9.77 33.57
C ILE A 150 2.21 -8.29 33.19
N ALA A 151 2.05 -7.38 34.15
CA ALA A 151 1.95 -5.95 33.86
C ALA A 151 3.23 -5.40 33.19
N ASN A 152 4.41 -5.84 33.64
CA ASN A 152 5.68 -5.49 33.01
C ASN A 152 5.82 -6.11 31.61
N GLU A 153 5.36 -7.35 31.42
CA GLU A 153 5.29 -8.01 30.11
C GLU A 153 4.39 -7.21 29.16
N LEU A 154 3.20 -6.77 29.60
CA LEU A 154 2.28 -5.93 28.82
C LEU A 154 2.92 -4.58 28.41
N GLU A 155 3.62 -3.92 29.33
CA GLU A 155 4.33 -2.67 29.02
C GLU A 155 5.40 -2.89 27.95
N LYS A 156 6.15 -3.99 28.04
CA LYS A 156 7.17 -4.35 27.05
C LYS A 156 6.53 -4.62 25.69
N SER A 157 5.48 -5.45 25.64
CA SER A 157 4.76 -5.74 24.40
C SER A 157 4.14 -4.50 23.78
N ALA A 158 3.61 -3.56 24.56
CA ALA A 158 3.11 -2.28 24.04
C ALA A 158 4.21 -1.47 23.32
N LYS A 159 5.44 -1.45 23.85
CA LYS A 159 6.57 -0.77 23.20
C LYS A 159 6.97 -1.48 21.91
N GLU A 160 7.04 -2.81 21.95
CA GLU A 160 7.44 -3.63 20.80
C GLU A 160 6.41 -3.57 19.66
N ILE A 161 5.09 -3.60 19.96
CA ILE A 161 4.02 -3.39 18.98
C ILE A 161 4.22 -2.07 18.23
N GLY A 162 4.50 -0.98 18.93
CA GLY A 162 4.76 0.32 18.31
C GLY A 162 5.99 0.31 17.41
N GLN A 163 7.09 -0.28 17.88
CA GLN A 163 8.34 -0.38 17.11
C GLN A 163 8.17 -1.23 15.85
N LEU A 164 7.55 -2.41 15.96
CA LEU A 164 7.28 -3.30 14.83
C LEU A 164 6.33 -2.66 13.83
N THR A 165 5.32 -1.91 14.30
CA THR A 165 4.43 -1.15 13.41
C THR A 165 5.20 -0.09 12.62
N LEU A 166 6.16 0.60 13.25
CA LEU A 166 7.03 1.55 12.54
C LEU A 166 7.92 0.85 11.51
N LEU A 167 8.50 -0.31 11.85
CA LEU A 167 9.34 -1.07 10.93
C LEU A 167 8.55 -1.55 9.71
N ILE A 168 7.32 -2.04 9.93
CA ILE A 168 6.38 -2.35 8.84
C ILE A 168 6.11 -1.11 7.99
N SER A 169 5.94 0.08 8.60
CA SER A 169 5.67 1.34 7.88
C SER A 169 6.76 1.74 6.89
N ILE A 170 8.02 1.43 7.20
CA ILE A 170 9.16 1.76 6.36
C ILE A 170 9.65 0.58 5.52
N GLY A 171 8.97 -0.58 5.63
CA GLY A 171 9.35 -1.81 4.93
C GLY A 171 10.69 -2.39 5.41
N GLU A 172 11.10 -2.06 6.63
CA GLU A 172 12.31 -2.58 7.25
C GLU A 172 11.98 -3.76 8.18
N GLU A 173 12.97 -4.65 8.34
CA GLU A 173 12.94 -5.86 9.16
C GLU A 173 12.18 -7.08 8.60
N GLU A 174 12.95 -8.13 8.28
CA GLU A 174 12.41 -9.44 7.96
C GLU A 174 11.64 -10.02 9.16
N ASN A 175 10.45 -10.59 8.89
CA ASN A 175 9.56 -11.20 9.88
C ASN A 175 8.91 -10.23 10.89
N ALA A 176 8.90 -8.92 10.63
CA ALA A 176 8.23 -7.94 11.50
C ALA A 176 6.74 -8.29 11.74
N GLN A 177 6.03 -8.79 10.72
CA GLN A 177 4.63 -9.23 10.84
C GLN A 177 4.46 -10.45 11.77
N GLU A 178 5.39 -11.41 11.72
CA GLU A 178 5.34 -12.59 12.59
C GLU A 178 5.66 -12.22 14.04
N LYS A 179 6.64 -11.33 14.24
CA LYS A 179 6.97 -10.78 15.57
C LYS A 179 5.77 -9.99 16.13
N LEU A 180 5.13 -9.17 15.30
CA LEU A 180 3.96 -8.39 15.70
C LEU A 180 2.81 -9.31 16.14
N LYS A 181 2.60 -10.41 15.42
CA LYS A 181 1.63 -11.44 15.80
C LYS A 181 1.92 -12.07 17.16
N LYS A 182 3.18 -12.39 17.43
CA LYS A 182 3.60 -12.93 18.74
C LYS A 182 3.34 -11.94 19.86
N GLU A 183 3.70 -10.68 19.66
CA GLU A 183 3.46 -9.62 20.64
C GLU A 183 1.96 -9.36 20.86
N ARG A 184 1.15 -9.38 19.80
CA ARG A 184 -0.31 -9.24 19.94
C ARG A 184 -0.91 -10.38 20.77
N ILE A 185 -0.52 -11.62 20.50
CA ILE A 185 -1.00 -12.78 21.26
C ILE A 185 -0.52 -12.71 22.70
N GLY A 186 0.75 -12.37 22.94
CA GLY A 186 1.32 -12.17 24.28
C GLY A 186 0.55 -11.14 25.09
N PHE A 187 0.26 -10.00 24.46
CA PHE A 187 -0.53 -8.93 25.07
C PHE A 187 -1.94 -9.39 25.47
N GLU A 188 -2.66 -10.02 24.53
CA GLU A 188 -4.01 -10.54 24.77
C GLU A 188 -4.04 -11.57 25.90
N VAL A 189 -3.09 -12.50 25.90
CA VAL A 189 -2.96 -13.53 26.94
C VAL A 189 -2.72 -12.90 28.31
N GLY A 190 -1.79 -11.94 28.41
CA GLY A 190 -1.50 -11.23 29.64
C GLY A 190 -2.71 -10.45 30.17
N LEU A 191 -3.39 -9.72 29.29
CA LEU A 191 -4.57 -8.94 29.67
C LEU A 191 -5.71 -9.84 30.18
N ARG A 192 -6.02 -10.94 29.47
CA ARG A 192 -7.04 -11.90 29.92
C ARG A 192 -6.72 -12.51 31.28
N LYS A 193 -5.45 -12.88 31.53
CA LYS A 193 -5.01 -13.40 32.82
C LYS A 193 -5.26 -12.40 33.95
N LEU A 194 -4.95 -11.12 33.74
CA LEU A 194 -5.23 -10.06 34.74
C LEU A 194 -6.73 -9.83 34.96
N LEU A 195 -7.55 -9.95 33.91
CA LEU A 195 -9.01 -9.81 33.99
C LEU A 195 -9.73 -11.05 34.53
N GLY A 196 -9.02 -12.18 34.71
CA GLY A 196 -9.60 -13.47 35.10
C GLY A 196 -10.41 -14.14 33.98
N ILE A 197 -10.13 -13.80 32.72
CA ILE A 197 -10.80 -14.36 31.54
C ILE A 197 -10.02 -15.58 31.06
N SER A 198 -10.73 -16.62 30.60
CA SER A 198 -10.07 -17.83 30.11
C SER A 198 -9.22 -17.59 28.86
N THR A 199 -8.02 -18.17 28.85
CA THR A 199 -7.08 -18.15 27.72
C THR A 199 -7.12 -19.43 26.88
N LYS A 200 -8.04 -20.37 27.15
CA LYS A 200 -8.11 -21.68 26.48
C LYS A 200 -8.29 -21.61 24.97
N GLU A 201 -8.84 -20.52 24.47
CA GLU A 201 -9.07 -20.27 23.03
C GLU A 201 -7.84 -19.64 22.34
N LEU A 202 -6.80 -19.28 23.10
CA LEU A 202 -5.60 -18.62 22.60
C LEU A 202 -4.44 -19.60 22.47
N ASP A 203 -3.61 -19.40 21.45
CA ASP A 203 -2.40 -20.20 21.23
C ASP A 203 -1.25 -19.73 22.14
N VAL A 204 -1.36 -20.02 23.43
CA VAL A 204 -0.35 -19.68 24.45
C VAL A 204 0.99 -20.39 24.20
N LYS A 205 0.99 -21.53 23.49
CA LYS A 205 2.22 -22.29 23.21
C LYS A 205 3.10 -21.59 22.18
N SER A 206 2.51 -20.94 21.19
CA SER A 206 3.25 -20.18 20.17
C SER A 206 4.13 -19.07 20.74
N ILE A 207 3.78 -18.56 21.93
CA ILE A 207 4.50 -17.52 22.67
C ILE A 207 5.28 -18.06 23.88
N GLY A 208 5.39 -19.39 24.02
CA GLY A 208 6.13 -20.03 25.12
C GLY A 208 5.47 -19.89 26.50
N GLN A 209 4.17 -19.63 26.56
CA GLN A 209 3.41 -19.49 27.81
C GLN A 209 2.51 -20.69 28.08
N GLU A 210 2.11 -20.82 29.34
CA GLU A 210 1.10 -21.79 29.79
C GLU A 210 -0.22 -21.09 30.14
N HIS A 211 -1.31 -21.86 30.13
CA HIS A 211 -2.58 -21.42 30.69
C HIS A 211 -2.43 -21.37 32.22
N GLU A 212 -2.69 -20.22 32.81
CA GLU A 212 -2.65 -20.01 34.26
C GLU A 212 -3.98 -19.39 34.73
N GLU A 213 -4.42 -19.80 35.92
CA GLU A 213 -5.55 -19.19 36.63
C GLU A 213 -4.99 -18.38 37.80
N LEU A 214 -5.25 -17.07 37.78
CA LEU A 214 -4.76 -16.14 38.79
C LEU A 214 -5.88 -15.72 39.75
N ILE A 215 -5.47 -15.24 40.93
CA ILE A 215 -6.38 -14.54 41.84
C ILE A 215 -6.96 -13.33 41.10
N GLN A 216 -8.29 -13.24 41.06
CA GLN A 216 -8.94 -12.15 40.35
C GLN A 216 -8.74 -10.84 41.10
N ILE A 217 -8.31 -9.79 40.37
CA ILE A 217 -8.34 -8.42 40.87
C ILE A 217 -9.75 -7.89 40.58
N PRO A 218 -10.54 -7.50 41.59
CA PRO A 218 -11.85 -6.89 41.34
C PRO A 218 -11.71 -5.70 40.40
N ARG A 219 -12.54 -5.64 39.35
CA ARG A 219 -12.41 -4.60 38.30
C ARG A 219 -12.55 -3.19 38.86
N GLU A 220 -13.28 -3.03 39.96
CA GLU A 220 -13.45 -1.78 40.68
C GLU A 220 -12.12 -1.27 41.26
N ASN A 221 -11.22 -2.19 41.62
CA ASN A 221 -9.96 -1.89 42.31
C ASN A 221 -8.86 -1.47 41.35
N SER A 222 -9.05 -1.60 40.03
CA SER A 222 -8.09 -1.14 39.03
C SER A 222 -8.73 -0.15 38.07
N ASN A 223 -8.21 1.09 38.08
CA ASN A 223 -8.63 2.10 37.12
C ASN A 223 -7.95 1.86 35.77
N GLU A 224 -6.70 1.39 35.78
CA GLU A 224 -5.95 1.20 34.55
C GLU A 224 -6.40 -0.04 33.78
N LEU A 225 -6.75 -1.17 34.43
CA LEU A 225 -7.34 -2.32 33.74
C LEU A 225 -8.65 -1.95 33.03
N ARG A 226 -9.48 -1.08 33.63
CA ARG A 226 -10.73 -0.60 33.04
C ARG A 226 -10.54 0.26 31.79
N LYS A 227 -9.40 0.94 31.66
CA LYS A 227 -9.04 1.70 30.46
C LYS A 227 -8.36 0.81 29.42
N LEU A 228 -7.55 -0.14 29.89
CA LEU A 228 -6.73 -0.98 29.02
C LEU A 228 -7.58 -1.94 28.18
N ASP A 229 -8.61 -2.54 28.78
CA ASP A 229 -9.54 -3.48 28.12
C ASP A 229 -10.18 -2.86 26.85
N PRO A 230 -10.91 -1.73 26.91
CA PRO A 230 -11.49 -1.13 25.70
C PRO A 230 -10.46 -0.57 24.72
N LEU A 231 -9.30 -0.12 25.20
CA LEU A 231 -8.22 0.34 24.33
C LEU A 231 -7.67 -0.82 23.50
N TRP A 232 -7.49 -1.98 24.13
CA TRP A 232 -6.98 -3.18 23.48
C TRP A 232 -7.98 -3.77 22.49
N GLU A 233 -9.27 -3.85 22.86
CA GLU A 233 -10.36 -4.28 21.97
C GLU A 233 -10.42 -3.44 20.68
N ALA A 234 -10.10 -2.14 20.76
CA ALA A 234 -10.03 -1.27 19.58
C ALA A 234 -8.74 -1.48 18.75
N LEU A 235 -7.61 -1.77 19.39
CA LEU A 235 -6.30 -1.92 18.75
C LEU A 235 -6.09 -3.29 18.10
N GLN A 236 -6.47 -4.37 18.78
CA GLN A 236 -6.20 -5.74 18.36
C GLN A 236 -6.64 -6.03 16.91
N PRO A 237 -7.85 -5.61 16.46
CA PRO A 237 -8.27 -5.85 15.08
C PRO A 237 -7.39 -5.12 14.06
N LYS A 238 -6.86 -3.94 14.41
CA LYS A 238 -5.98 -3.14 13.54
C LYS A 238 -4.60 -3.77 13.46
N ILE A 239 -4.08 -4.28 14.58
CA ILE A 239 -2.83 -5.05 14.58
C ILE A 239 -2.99 -6.30 13.71
N GLY A 240 -4.12 -7.01 13.80
CA GLY A 240 -4.41 -8.19 12.96
C GLY A 240 -4.37 -7.90 11.45
N ILE A 241 -4.82 -6.72 11.01
CA ILE A 241 -4.71 -6.31 9.59
C ILE A 241 -3.24 -6.23 9.16
N LEU A 242 -2.36 -5.70 10.02
CA LEU A 242 -0.93 -5.53 9.73
C LEU A 242 -0.15 -6.84 9.74
N GLU A 243 -0.64 -7.85 10.47
CA GLU A 243 -0.08 -9.21 10.48
C GLU A 243 -0.28 -9.92 9.14
N GLU A 244 -1.42 -9.66 8.48
CA GLU A 244 -1.83 -10.39 7.28
C GLU A 244 -1.54 -9.65 5.98
N ARG A 245 -1.50 -8.31 6.03
CA ARG A 245 -1.44 -7.48 4.82
C ARG A 245 -0.15 -6.69 4.73
N ALA A 246 0.44 -6.71 3.53
CA ALA A 246 1.49 -5.78 3.17
C ALA A 246 0.90 -4.37 2.97
N LEU A 247 1.72 -3.34 3.18
CA LEU A 247 1.32 -1.96 2.89
C LEU A 247 1.17 -1.69 1.40
N LEU A 248 1.91 -2.43 0.58
CA LEU A 248 1.79 -2.38 -0.88
C LEU A 248 0.58 -3.20 -1.33
N SER A 249 -0.25 -2.59 -2.16
CA SER A 249 -1.45 -3.22 -2.70
C SER A 249 -1.09 -4.35 -3.68
N PRO A 250 -1.55 -5.59 -3.46
CA PRO A 250 -1.42 -6.67 -4.45
C PRO A 250 -2.10 -6.32 -5.77
N ASN A 251 -3.21 -5.58 -5.71
CA ASN A 251 -3.97 -5.16 -6.88
C ASN A 251 -3.18 -4.19 -7.75
N PHE A 252 -2.36 -3.32 -7.14
CA PHE A 252 -1.48 -2.43 -7.89
C PHE A 252 -0.41 -3.23 -8.65
N ASN A 253 0.20 -4.23 -8.01
CA ASN A 253 1.20 -5.07 -8.68
C ASN A 253 0.59 -5.85 -9.86
N SER A 254 -0.61 -6.39 -9.70
CA SER A 254 -1.34 -7.02 -10.80
C SER A 254 -1.65 -6.04 -11.93
N ALA A 255 -2.24 -4.87 -11.62
CA ALA A 255 -2.57 -3.85 -12.61
C ALA A 255 -1.32 -3.35 -13.36
N LYS A 256 -0.20 -3.16 -12.64
CA LYS A 256 1.08 -2.73 -13.22
C LYS A 256 1.68 -3.78 -14.15
N ASN A 257 1.58 -5.08 -13.81
CA ASN A 257 2.09 -6.17 -14.64
C ASN A 257 1.22 -6.42 -15.88
N GLU A 258 -0.05 -6.03 -15.84
CA GLU A 258 -0.95 -6.13 -16.98
C GLU A 258 -0.73 -5.04 -18.02
N MET A 259 -0.19 -3.88 -17.63
CA MET A 259 0.17 -2.75 -18.49
C MET A 259 1.29 -3.10 -19.47
#